data_AF-A0A6L7CKD0-F1
#
_entry.id   AF-A0A6L7CKD0-F1
#
_cell.length_a   1.000
_cell.length_b   1.000
_cell.length_c   1.000
_cell.angle_alpha   90.00
_cell.angle_beta   90.00
_cell.angle_gamma   90.00
#
_symmetry.space_group_name_H-M   'P 1'
#
loop_
_entity.id
_entity.type
_entity.pdbx_description
1 polymer ?
#
loop_
_entity_poly.entity_id
_entity_poly.type
_entity_poly.pdbx_seq_one_letter_code
_entity_poly.pdbx_strand_id
1 'polypeptide(L)' 'VVECAYVEGDGQYARFFSQPLLLGKNGVEERKSIGTLSAFEQSALEGMLDTLKKDIALGEEFVNK' A
#
# COMPACT_ATOMS: atom_id res chain seq x y z
N VAL A 1 -6.81 12.62 -12.22
CA VAL A 1 -5.73 11.77 -12.79
C VAL A 1 -5.66 10.49 -11.97
N VAL A 2 -5.26 9.35 -12.56
CA VAL A 2 -5.12 8.09 -11.82
C VAL A 2 -3.66 7.66 -11.85
N GLU A 3 -3.06 7.49 -10.67
CA GLU A 3 -1.66 7.10 -10.50
C GLU A 3 -1.51 6.07 -9.39
N CYS A 4 -0.53 5.18 -9.50
CA CYS A 4 -0.15 4.30 -8.39
C CYS A 4 0.87 5.01 -7.49
N ALA A 5 0.57 5.10 -6.20
CA ALA A 5 1.48 5.69 -5.22
C ALA A 5 1.39 5.00 -3.86
N TYR A 6 2.52 5.00 -3.14
CA TYR A 6 2.63 4.43 -1.80
C TYR A 6 2.06 5.40 -0.76
N VAL A 7 0.90 5.06 -0.20
CA VAL A 7 0.14 5.93 0.71
C VAL A 7 -0.38 5.14 1.91
N GLU A 8 -0.74 5.85 2.97
CA GLU A 8 -1.48 5.24 4.09
C GLU A 8 -2.89 4.83 3.62
N GLY A 9 -3.21 3.56 3.84
CA GLY A 9 -4.44 2.92 3.35
C GLY A 9 -5.40 2.50 4.46
N ASP A 10 -6.29 1.58 4.12
CA ASP A 10 -7.22 0.92 5.05
C ASP A 10 -6.57 -0.22 5.88
N GLY A 11 -5.30 -0.53 5.59
CA GLY A 11 -4.55 -1.58 6.27
C GLY A 11 -4.83 -2.99 5.78
N GLN A 12 -5.55 -3.18 4.65
CA GLN A 12 -5.89 -4.51 4.13
C GLN A 12 -4.65 -5.41 3.97
N TYR A 13 -3.56 -4.87 3.44
CA TYR A 13 -2.31 -5.59 3.21
C TYR A 13 -1.20 -5.18 4.19
N ALA A 14 -0.99 -3.87 4.30
CA ALA A 14 -0.09 -3.20 5.24
C ALA A 14 -0.60 -1.78 5.48
N ARG A 15 -0.13 -1.12 6.56
CA ARG A 15 -0.54 0.26 6.90
C ARG A 15 -0.30 1.24 5.75
N PHE A 16 0.87 1.14 5.13
CA PHE A 16 1.22 1.86 3.92
C PHE A 16 1.33 0.86 2.77
N PHE A 17 0.72 1.16 1.64
CA PHE A 17 0.71 0.28 0.48
C PHE A 17 0.52 1.09 -0.81
N SER A 18 1.08 0.59 -1.92
CA SER A 18 0.90 1.22 -3.24
C SER A 18 -0.26 0.59 -3.99
N GLN A 19 -1.22 1.40 -4.38
CA GLN A 19 -2.38 0.99 -5.17
C GLN A 19 -2.82 2.14 -6.09
N PRO A 20 -3.68 1.89 -7.10
CA PRO A 20 -4.15 2.95 -7.97
C PRO A 20 -5.00 3.97 -7.20
N LEU A 21 -4.67 5.24 -7.33
CA LEU A 21 -5.34 6.35 -6.65
C LEU A 21 -5.97 7.28 -7.67
N LEU A 22 -7.24 7.60 -7.48
CA LEU A 22 -7.82 8.78 -8.12
C LEU A 22 -7.37 10.01 -7.34
N LEU A 23 -6.71 10.93 -8.04
CA LEU A 23 -6.26 12.19 -7.46
C LEU A 23 -7.21 13.34 -7.85
N GLY A 24 -7.62 14.08 -6.82
CA GLY A 24 -8.43 15.28 -6.89
C GLY A 24 -7.69 16.51 -6.35
N LYS A 25 -8.43 17.61 -6.17
CA LYS A 25 -7.84 18.90 -5.73
C LYS A 25 -7.18 18.84 -4.34
N ASN A 26 -7.60 17.89 -3.49
CA ASN A 26 -7.15 17.75 -2.12
C ASN A 26 -6.24 16.51 -1.93
N GLY A 27 -5.62 16.01 -3.01
CA GLY A 27 -4.80 14.79 -2.98
C GLY A 27 -5.61 13.54 -3.31
N VAL A 28 -5.50 12.50 -2.48
CA VAL A 28 -6.16 11.21 -2.72
C VAL A 28 -7.68 11.38 -2.57
N GLU A 29 -8.39 11.27 -3.68
CA GLU A 29 -9.85 11.35 -3.75
C GLU A 29 -10.49 9.97 -3.61
N GLU A 30 -9.88 8.95 -4.22
CA GLU A 30 -10.31 7.56 -4.10
C GLU A 30 -9.09 6.62 -4.09
N ARG A 31 -9.10 5.62 -3.20
CA ARG A 31 -8.17 4.48 -3.24
C ARG A 31 -8.87 3.36 -3.99
N LYS A 32 -8.41 3.03 -5.19
CA LYS A 32 -9.02 2.00 -6.03
C LYS A 32 -8.46 0.63 -5.68
N SER A 33 -9.28 -0.40 -5.81
CA SER A 33 -8.85 -1.79 -5.68
C SER A 33 -7.73 -2.14 -6.67
N ILE A 34 -6.80 -3.00 -6.25
CA ILE A 34 -5.77 -3.60 -7.11
C ILE A 34 -6.36 -4.57 -8.15
N GLY A 35 -7.66 -4.87 -8.05
CA GLY A 35 -8.37 -5.75 -8.98
C GLY A 35 -8.11 -7.23 -8.71
N THR A 36 -8.42 -8.06 -9.71
CA THR A 36 -8.17 -9.50 -9.65
C THR A 36 -6.72 -9.78 -10.00
N LEU A 37 -6.02 -10.45 -9.10
CA LEU A 37 -4.65 -10.90 -9.31
C LEU A 37 -4.63 -12.30 -9.93
N SER A 38 -3.64 -12.55 -10.79
CA SER A 38 -3.27 -13.91 -11.18
C SER A 38 -2.71 -14.68 -9.98
N ALA A 39 -2.66 -16.01 -10.09
CA ALA A 39 -2.08 -16.86 -9.03
C ALA A 39 -0.62 -16.48 -8.71
N PHE A 40 0.15 -16.08 -9.72
CA PHE A 40 1.54 -15.65 -9.53
C PHE A 40 1.62 -14.32 -8.76
N GLU A 41 0.82 -13.32 -9.16
CA GLU A 41 0.79 -12.02 -8.50
C GLU A 41 0.27 -12.12 -7.06
N GLN A 42 -0.74 -12.95 -6.81
CA GLN A 42 -1.27 -13.20 -5.47
C GLN A 42 -0.20 -13.82 -4.55
N SER A 43 0.52 -14.84 -5.04
CA SER A 43 1.59 -15.46 -4.26
C SER A 43 2.74 -14.50 -3.98
N ALA A 44 3.11 -13.66 -4.95
CA ALA A 44 4.13 -12.63 -4.76
C ALA A 44 3.68 -11.55 -3.76
N LEU A 45 2.41 -11.15 -3.81
CA LEU A 45 1.82 -10.21 -2.84
C LEU A 45 1.92 -10.79 -1.43
N GLU A 46 1.42 -11.99 -1.21
CA GLU A 46 1.45 -12.64 0.11
C GLU A 46 2.87 -12.84 0.64
N GLY A 47 3.81 -13.22 -0.24
CA GLY A 47 5.20 -13.47 0.12
C GLY A 47 6.00 -12.23 0.54
N MET A 48 5.57 -11.02 0.15
CA MET A 48 6.30 -9.79 0.48
C MET A 48 5.74 -9.02 1.69
N LEU A 49 4.53 -9.33 2.16
CA LEU A 49 3.83 -8.55 3.21
C LEU A 49 4.61 -8.45 4.52
N ASP A 50 5.26 -9.52 4.95
CA ASP A 50 6.01 -9.52 6.20
C ASP A 50 7.24 -8.60 6.14
N THR A 51 7.90 -8.54 5.00
CA THR A 51 9.02 -7.61 4.77
C THR A 51 8.52 -6.17 4.79
N LEU A 52 7.45 -5.89 4.05
CA LEU A 52 6.89 -4.55 3.98
C LEU A 52 6.44 -4.02 5.36
N LYS A 53 5.80 -4.87 6.17
CA LYS A 53 5.38 -4.50 7.54
C LYS A 53 6.58 -4.20 8.45
N LYS A 54 7.68 -4.94 8.30
CA LYS A 54 8.92 -4.67 9.05
C LYS A 54 9.55 -3.34 8.64
N ASP A 55 9.54 -3.01 7.35
CA ASP A 55 10.09 -1.74 6.87
C ASP A 55 9.28 -0.54 7.40
N ILE A 56 7.94 -0.67 7.43
CA ILE A 56 7.06 0.33 8.04
C ILE A 56 7.36 0.47 9.54
N ALA A 57 7.41 -0.64 10.27
CA ALA A 57 7.68 -0.64 11.70
C ALA A 57 9.04 0.00 12.02
N LEU A 58 10.07 -0.26 11.20
CA LEU A 58 11.39 0.36 11.35
C LEU A 58 11.30 1.90 11.24
N GLY A 59 10.55 2.43 10.28
CA GLY A 59 10.34 3.86 10.14
C GLY A 59 9.56 4.48 11.30
N GLU A 60 8.54 3.78 11.81
CA GLU A 60 7.77 4.21 12.98
C GLU A 60 8.62 4.22 14.26
N GLU A 61 9.39 3.16 14.49
CA GLU A 61 10.28 3.07 15.65
C GLU A 61 11.37 4.13 15.62
N PHE A 62 11.91 4.45 14.45
CA PHE A 62 12.94 5.49 14.30
C PHE A 62 12.47 6.86 14.77
N VAL A 63 11.19 7.21 14.54
CA VAL A 63 10.65 8.53 14.94
C VAL A 63 10.15 8.54 16.38
N ASN A 64 9.63 7.41 16.88
CA ASN A 64 8.97 7.32 18.18
C ASN A 64 9.88 6.89 19.34
N LYS A 65 11.15 6.55 19.06
CA LYS A 65 12.19 6.28 20.07
C LYS A 65 13.17 7.45 20.15
#